data_AF-A0A087SV05-F1
#
_entry.id   AF-A0A087SV05-F1
#
_cell.length_a   1.000
_cell.length_b   1.000
_cell.length_c   1.000
_cell.angle_alpha   90.00
_cell.angle_beta   90.00
_cell.angle_gamma   90.00
#
_symmetry.space_group_name_H-M   'P 1'
#
loop_
_entity.id
_entity.type
_entity.pdbx_description
1 polymer ?
#
loop_
_entity_poly.entity_id
_entity_poly.type
_entity_poly.pdbx_seq_one_letter_code
_entity_poly.pdbx_strand_id
1 'polypeptide(L)'
;MSHMNGLRSNCIHSLNSDICSSCTNTKDPSSQIQNGIVHNNGHLNGIDERGLIVDGHSCGPFQQAQKDISAMVIHLKRISQLPSKIPIVGSDGDKFTAAKEALVNESRQFVTSSKLFVKSAMESSEKMIENMAICVALLNRMTAIGELVVMRSSPGEPVLYLVERLRDVAIAYFYTVEAAQQAIGTRIDHPQMATLMQRATTLATALTSLMRTLRAMSGV
;
A
#
# COMPACT_ATOMS: atom_id res chain seq x y z
N MET A 1 -1.46 16.29 -46.76
CA MET A 1 -0.80 15.04 -46.33
C MET A 1 -0.17 15.28 -44.97
N SER A 2 -0.51 14.43 -44.01
CA SER A 2 0.20 14.14 -42.74
C SER A 2 0.24 15.24 -41.68
N HIS A 3 0.05 14.97 -40.39
CA HIS A 3 -0.67 13.94 -39.64
C HIS A 3 -0.70 14.46 -38.18
N MET A 4 -1.73 14.06 -37.45
CA MET A 4 -1.97 14.40 -36.05
C MET A 4 -0.83 13.98 -35.12
N ASN A 5 -0.48 14.81 -34.13
CA ASN A 5 0.19 14.37 -32.92
C ASN A 5 -0.74 14.61 -31.72
N GLY A 6 -1.23 13.50 -31.18
CA GLY A 6 -2.18 13.42 -30.09
C GLY A 6 -1.54 13.62 -28.72
N LEU A 7 -2.36 14.20 -27.85
CA LEU A 7 -2.18 14.35 -26.41
C LEU A 7 -1.92 13.01 -25.71
N ARG A 8 -0.83 12.91 -24.93
CA ARG A 8 -0.72 12.00 -23.77
C ARG A 8 0.26 12.55 -22.73
N SER A 9 -0.29 13.24 -21.73
CA SER A 9 0.27 13.47 -20.38
C SER A 9 -0.79 14.30 -19.64
N ASN A 10 -1.40 13.94 -18.51
CA ASN A 10 -0.82 13.53 -17.24
C ASN A 10 -1.93 12.96 -16.34
N CYS A 11 -1.84 11.67 -15.94
CA CYS A 11 -2.66 11.11 -14.84
C CYS A 11 -1.87 10.95 -13.52
N ILE A 12 -0.70 11.59 -13.38
CA ILE A 12 0.22 11.34 -12.26
C ILE A 12 0.01 12.29 -11.06
N HIS A 13 -0.80 13.35 -11.19
CA HIS A 13 -0.94 14.36 -10.14
C HIS A 13 -2.01 14.08 -9.05
N SER A 14 -2.88 13.07 -9.19
CA SER A 14 -3.98 12.84 -8.20
C SER A 14 -3.58 11.99 -6.98
N LEU A 15 -2.54 11.15 -7.09
CA LEU A 15 -2.22 10.17 -6.04
C LEU A 15 -1.74 10.77 -4.71
N ASN A 16 -1.24 12.01 -4.71
CA ASN A 16 -0.81 12.68 -3.49
C ASN A 16 -1.98 13.21 -2.64
N SER A 17 -3.14 13.50 -3.25
CA SER A 17 -4.32 14.02 -2.54
C SER A 17 -5.22 12.90 -2.02
N ASP A 18 -5.27 11.78 -2.74
CA ASP A 18 -6.24 10.71 -2.48
C ASP A 18 -5.76 9.71 -1.40
N ILE A 19 -4.44 9.53 -1.23
CA ILE A 19 -3.90 8.59 -0.22
C ILE A 19 -3.96 9.18 1.20
N CYS A 20 -4.03 10.50 1.34
CA CYS A 20 -4.01 11.18 2.65
C CYS A 20 -5.41 11.55 3.19
N SER A 21 -6.49 11.35 2.43
CA SER A 21 -7.82 11.87 2.77
C SER A 21 -8.73 10.92 3.57
N SER A 22 -8.34 9.66 3.82
CA SER A 22 -9.24 8.67 4.45
C SER A 22 -9.21 8.62 5.98
N CYS A 23 -8.81 9.69 6.67
CA CYS A 23 -8.82 9.76 8.14
C CYS A 23 -9.49 11.03 8.70
N THR A 24 -10.62 11.46 8.14
CA THR A 24 -11.51 12.41 8.81
C THR A 24 -12.95 11.92 8.74
N ASN A 25 -13.41 11.30 9.82
CA ASN A 25 -14.83 11.21 10.10
C ASN A 25 -15.01 11.31 11.62
N THR A 26 -15.60 12.40 12.10
CA THR A 26 -16.89 12.35 12.82
C THR A 26 -17.36 13.73 13.28
N LYS A 27 -18.62 14.01 12.89
CA LYS A 27 -19.69 14.70 13.63
C LYS A 27 -19.53 16.17 14.03
N ASP A 28 -20.46 16.98 13.54
CA ASP A 28 -21.07 18.06 14.33
C ASP A 28 -22.59 17.84 14.41
N PRO A 29 -23.23 17.98 15.59
CA PRO A 29 -24.66 17.81 15.80
C PRO A 29 -25.44 19.14 15.81
N SER A 30 -26.73 19.05 15.50
CA SER A 30 -27.82 19.94 15.93
C SER A 30 -27.96 21.35 15.31
N SER A 31 -29.09 21.60 14.65
CA SER A 31 -30.19 22.42 15.23
C SER A 31 -31.37 22.59 14.25
N GLN A 32 -32.58 22.25 14.72
CA GLN A 32 -33.75 23.13 14.64
C GLN A 32 -34.86 22.66 15.58
N ILE A 33 -35.59 23.66 16.08
CA ILE A 33 -36.38 23.75 17.31
C ILE A 33 -37.87 23.56 16.99
N GLN A 34 -38.65 22.87 17.84
CA GLN A 34 -39.96 23.37 18.30
C GLN A 34 -40.60 22.58 19.47
N ASN A 35 -40.65 23.28 20.61
CA ASN A 35 -41.73 23.47 21.60
C ASN A 35 -42.65 22.31 22.03
N GLY A 36 -42.63 22.04 23.35
CA GLY A 36 -43.72 21.41 24.10
C GLY A 36 -43.41 21.39 25.61
N ILE A 37 -44.28 21.99 26.41
CA ILE A 37 -44.09 22.44 27.79
C ILE A 37 -44.54 21.33 28.80
N VAL A 38 -43.94 21.31 30.01
CA VAL A 38 -44.57 21.16 31.36
C VAL A 38 -43.97 20.06 32.30
N HIS A 39 -43.38 20.57 33.42
CA HIS A 39 -43.24 20.07 34.82
C HIS A 39 -42.19 19.04 35.29
N ASN A 40 -41.18 19.59 36.01
CA ASN A 40 -40.84 19.43 37.45
C ASN A 40 -40.79 18.04 38.12
N ASN A 41 -39.59 17.59 38.54
CA ASN A 41 -39.03 17.79 39.90
C ASN A 41 -37.87 16.80 40.19
N GLY A 42 -36.78 17.30 40.82
CA GLY A 42 -36.07 16.53 41.85
C GLY A 42 -34.61 16.08 41.63
N HIS A 43 -33.69 16.93 42.08
CA HIS A 43 -32.64 16.59 43.08
C HIS A 43 -31.34 15.82 42.70
N LEU A 44 -30.27 16.62 42.58
CA LEU A 44 -28.92 16.55 43.16
C LEU A 44 -28.02 15.29 43.12
N ASN A 45 -26.83 15.55 42.54
CA ASN A 45 -25.46 15.21 42.98
C ASN A 45 -24.82 13.87 42.58
N GLY A 46 -23.71 13.99 41.86
CA GLY A 46 -22.72 12.95 41.62
C GLY A 46 -21.70 13.34 40.54
N ILE A 47 -20.90 14.38 40.78
CA ILE A 47 -19.67 14.65 40.03
C ILE A 47 -18.62 13.67 40.56
N ASP A 48 -18.00 12.89 39.70
CA ASP A 48 -16.62 12.44 39.94
C ASP A 48 -15.77 12.66 38.70
N GLU A 49 -14.61 13.24 38.97
CA GLU A 49 -13.60 13.72 38.04
C GLU A 49 -12.69 12.57 37.59
N ARG A 50 -12.13 12.70 36.37
CA ARG A 50 -10.99 11.91 35.83
C ARG A 50 -11.28 10.47 35.38
N GLY A 51 -12.14 10.34 34.37
CA GLY A 51 -12.07 9.25 33.41
C GLY A 51 -11.55 9.77 32.07
N LEU A 52 -10.22 9.89 31.92
CA LEU A 52 -9.59 10.17 30.63
C LEU A 52 -9.80 8.94 29.73
N ILE A 53 -10.92 8.89 29.00
CA ILE A 53 -11.06 7.98 27.87
C ILE A 53 -10.16 8.55 26.78
N VAL A 54 -8.91 8.10 26.77
CA VAL A 54 -8.09 8.15 25.57
C VAL A 54 -8.82 7.26 24.58
N ASP A 55 -9.65 7.86 23.70
CA ASP A 55 -10.09 7.24 22.45
C ASP A 55 -8.85 7.08 21.57
N GLY A 56 -8.01 6.12 21.98
CA GLY A 56 -6.92 5.61 21.19
C GLY A 56 -7.57 5.02 19.95
N HIS A 57 -7.54 5.79 18.87
CA HIS A 57 -7.93 5.36 17.54
C HIS A 57 -7.07 4.17 17.14
N SER A 58 -7.42 2.97 17.62
CA SER A 58 -6.80 1.73 17.22
C SER A 58 -7.20 1.51 15.78
N CYS A 59 -6.29 1.88 14.89
CA CYS A 59 -6.38 1.62 13.48
C CYS A 59 -6.61 0.12 13.29
N GLY A 60 -7.72 -0.26 12.65
CA GLY A 60 -7.95 -1.67 12.34
C GLY A 60 -6.83 -2.23 11.45
N PRO A 61 -6.68 -3.56 11.37
CA PRO A 61 -5.53 -4.19 10.72
C PRO A 61 -5.39 -3.77 9.25
N PHE A 62 -6.50 -3.59 8.53
CA PHE A 62 -6.50 -3.12 7.14
C PHE A 62 -6.00 -1.69 7.01
N GLN A 63 -6.47 -0.79 7.87
CA GLN A 63 -6.02 0.61 7.83
C GLN A 63 -4.54 0.73 8.26
N GLN A 64 -4.08 -0.11 9.20
CA GLN A 64 -2.67 -0.15 9.57
C GLN A 64 -1.81 -0.63 8.39
N ALA A 65 -2.19 -1.74 7.74
CA ALA A 65 -1.52 -2.24 6.55
C ALA A 65 -1.47 -1.17 5.44
N GLN A 66 -2.57 -0.45 5.19
CA GLN A 66 -2.60 0.65 4.23
C GLN A 66 -1.61 1.76 4.59
N LYS A 67 -1.55 2.20 5.86
CA LYS A 67 -0.57 3.19 6.33
C LYS A 67 0.86 2.74 6.09
N ASP A 68 1.17 1.49 6.44
CA ASP A 68 2.50 0.92 6.25
C ASP A 68 2.88 0.89 4.76
N ILE A 69 1.96 0.47 3.90
CA ILE A 69 2.16 0.46 2.45
C ILE A 69 2.33 1.88 1.90
N SER A 70 1.54 2.86 2.35
CA SER A 70 1.72 4.26 1.97
C SER A 70 3.11 4.79 2.36
N ALA A 71 3.59 4.46 3.56
CA ALA A 71 4.94 4.81 3.99
C ALA A 71 6.02 4.20 3.08
N MET A 72 5.86 2.93 2.69
CA MET A 72 6.75 2.27 1.72
C MET A 72 6.74 2.95 0.35
N VAL A 73 5.57 3.34 -0.16
CA VAL A 73 5.45 4.07 -1.45
C VAL A 73 6.16 5.41 -1.40
N ILE A 74 6.04 6.15 -0.29
CA ILE A 74 6.73 7.43 -0.08
C ILE A 74 8.24 7.20 -0.02
N HIS A 75 8.69 6.15 0.69
CA HIS A 75 10.10 5.80 0.79
C HIS A 75 10.71 5.47 -0.58
N LEU A 76 10.05 4.61 -1.37
CA LEU A 76 10.48 4.26 -2.73
C LEU A 76 10.55 5.49 -3.65
N LYS A 77 9.59 6.41 -3.53
CA LYS A 77 9.63 7.68 -4.26
C LYS A 77 10.85 8.51 -3.86
N ARG A 78 11.19 8.55 -2.57
CA ARG A 78 12.39 9.24 -2.08
C ARG A 78 13.67 8.62 -2.64
N ILE A 79 13.77 7.29 -2.63
CA ILE A 79 14.90 6.55 -3.19
C ILE A 79 15.08 6.87 -4.68
N SER A 80 14.00 6.89 -5.47
CA SER A 80 14.07 7.22 -6.91
C SER A 80 14.57 8.64 -7.22
N GLN A 81 14.54 9.54 -6.23
CA GLN A 81 14.96 10.94 -6.36
C GLN A 81 16.36 11.18 -5.79
N LEU A 82 17.00 10.17 -5.20
CA LEU A 82 18.35 10.33 -4.66
C LEU A 82 19.33 10.61 -5.83
N PRO A 83 20.16 11.66 -5.72
CA PRO A 83 21.15 11.95 -6.72
C PRO A 83 22.12 10.78 -6.85
N SER A 84 22.36 10.32 -8.08
CA SER A 84 23.19 9.15 -8.44
C SER A 84 24.69 9.31 -8.14
N LYS A 85 25.06 10.20 -7.20
CA LYS A 85 26.41 10.77 -7.05
C LYS A 85 27.08 10.44 -5.71
N ILE A 86 26.79 9.29 -5.11
CA ILE A 86 27.67 8.79 -4.04
C ILE A 86 28.54 7.70 -4.66
N PRO A 87 29.79 8.02 -5.08
CA PRO A 87 30.72 6.99 -5.48
C PRO A 87 31.05 6.17 -4.24
N ILE A 88 30.40 5.01 -4.09
CA ILE A 88 30.85 4.02 -3.13
C ILE A 88 32.14 3.44 -3.71
N VAL A 89 33.25 3.80 -3.06
CA VAL A 89 34.58 3.25 -3.31
C VAL A 89 34.53 1.75 -3.01
N GLY A 90 34.52 0.94 -4.07
CA GLY A 90 34.50 -0.52 -4.00
C GLY A 90 33.28 -1.12 -4.68
N SER A 91 33.46 -1.62 -5.91
CA SER A 91 32.45 -2.42 -6.60
C SER A 91 32.27 -3.75 -5.84
N ASP A 92 31.32 -3.79 -4.92
CA ASP A 92 30.88 -5.02 -4.27
C ASP A 92 29.89 -5.78 -5.19
N GLY A 93 30.33 -6.14 -6.40
CA GLY A 93 29.49 -6.84 -7.40
C GLY A 93 28.80 -8.10 -6.85
N ASP A 94 29.49 -8.82 -5.97
CA ASP A 94 28.93 -9.99 -5.26
C ASP A 94 27.79 -9.59 -4.33
N LYS A 95 27.91 -8.47 -3.60
CA LYS A 95 26.86 -7.97 -2.70
C LYS A 95 25.66 -7.39 -3.46
N PHE A 96 25.88 -6.82 -4.64
CA PHE A 96 24.80 -6.42 -5.55
C PHE A 96 24.04 -7.64 -6.04
N THR A 97 24.76 -8.66 -6.51
CA THR A 97 24.18 -9.92 -7.01
C THR A 97 23.37 -10.61 -5.92
N ALA A 98 23.92 -10.74 -4.71
CA ALA A 98 23.22 -11.32 -3.57
C ALA A 98 21.95 -10.54 -3.18
N ALA A 99 22.01 -9.21 -3.19
CA ALA A 99 20.83 -8.37 -2.90
C ALA A 99 19.73 -8.54 -3.96
N LYS A 100 20.12 -8.60 -5.25
CA LYS A 100 19.19 -8.85 -6.35
C LYS A 100 18.55 -10.24 -6.26
N GLU A 101 19.33 -11.28 -5.97
CA GLU A 101 18.80 -12.64 -5.78
C GLU A 101 17.83 -12.73 -4.59
N ALA A 102 18.18 -12.07 -3.48
CA ALA A 102 17.27 -11.94 -2.35
C ALA A 102 15.95 -11.26 -2.77
N LEU A 103 16.02 -10.18 -3.56
CA LEU A 103 14.84 -9.49 -4.06
C LEU A 103 13.97 -10.37 -4.97
N VAL A 104 14.59 -11.20 -5.81
CA VAL A 104 13.89 -12.19 -6.64
C VAL A 104 13.16 -13.20 -5.76
N ASN A 105 13.80 -13.70 -4.72
CA ASN A 105 13.22 -14.69 -3.81
C ASN A 105 12.04 -14.11 -3.03
N GLU A 106 12.19 -12.91 -2.48
CA GLU A 106 11.10 -12.21 -1.78
C GLU A 106 9.93 -11.92 -2.72
N SER A 107 10.20 -11.48 -3.95
CA SER A 107 9.16 -11.22 -4.95
C SER A 107 8.35 -12.48 -5.28
N ARG A 108 8.99 -13.66 -5.35
CA ARG A 108 8.30 -14.95 -5.57
C ARG A 108 7.43 -15.35 -4.38
N GLN A 109 7.93 -15.15 -3.17
CA GLN A 109 7.14 -15.38 -1.96
C GLN A 109 5.93 -14.45 -1.90
N PHE A 110 6.11 -13.19 -2.28
CA PHE A 110 5.02 -12.21 -2.37
C PHE A 110 3.97 -12.58 -3.42
N VAL A 111 4.37 -13.09 -4.60
CA VAL A 111 3.43 -13.62 -5.61
C VAL A 111 2.57 -14.75 -5.03
N THR A 112 3.17 -15.64 -4.24
CA THR A 112 2.43 -16.77 -3.63
C THR A 112 1.48 -16.27 -2.55
N SER A 113 1.98 -15.42 -1.65
CA SER A 113 1.21 -14.90 -0.51
C SER A 113 0.06 -13.99 -0.96
N SER A 114 0.27 -13.13 -1.97
CA SER A 114 -0.78 -12.26 -2.51
C SER A 114 -1.92 -13.04 -3.16
N LYS A 115 -1.65 -14.21 -3.75
CA LYS A 115 -2.71 -15.13 -4.21
C LYS A 115 -3.51 -15.70 -3.06
N LEU A 116 -2.85 -16.15 -1.99
CA LEU A 116 -3.51 -16.66 -0.79
C LEU A 116 -4.37 -15.58 -0.12
N PHE A 117 -3.86 -14.35 -0.05
CA PHE A 117 -4.61 -13.19 0.41
C PHE A 117 -5.90 -12.97 -0.39
N VAL A 118 -5.84 -12.90 -1.73
CA VAL A 118 -7.05 -12.71 -2.55
C VAL A 118 -8.02 -13.89 -2.40
N LYS A 119 -7.51 -15.13 -2.33
CA LYS A 119 -8.32 -16.33 -2.11
C LYS A 119 -9.05 -16.30 -0.76
N SER A 120 -8.37 -15.83 0.29
CA SER A 120 -8.91 -15.80 1.65
C SER A 120 -10.12 -14.88 1.83
N ALA A 121 -10.35 -13.92 0.91
CA ALA A 121 -11.52 -13.06 0.90
C ALA A 121 -12.85 -13.84 0.83
N MET A 122 -12.81 -15.06 0.29
CA MET A 122 -13.96 -15.97 0.23
C MET A 122 -13.99 -17.00 1.37
N GLU A 123 -12.93 -17.10 2.17
CA GLU A 123 -12.80 -18.13 3.21
C GLU A 123 -13.19 -17.57 4.58
N SER A 124 -12.50 -16.53 5.05
CA SER A 124 -12.74 -15.92 6.37
C SER A 124 -11.94 -14.62 6.52
N SER A 125 -12.46 -13.67 7.29
CA SER A 125 -11.75 -12.42 7.61
C SER A 125 -10.44 -12.65 8.37
N GLU A 126 -10.38 -13.65 9.26
CA GLU A 126 -9.18 -13.98 10.05
C GLU A 126 -8.00 -14.40 9.16
N LYS A 127 -8.19 -15.42 8.31
CA LYS A 127 -7.17 -15.83 7.32
C LYS A 127 -6.76 -14.70 6.40
N MET A 128 -7.67 -13.79 6.10
CA MET A 128 -7.39 -12.66 5.24
C MET A 128 -6.49 -11.63 5.92
N ILE A 129 -6.71 -11.35 7.20
CA ILE A 129 -5.84 -10.51 8.01
C ILE A 129 -4.45 -11.15 8.16
N GLU A 130 -4.38 -12.46 8.38
CA GLU A 130 -3.11 -13.21 8.47
C GLU A 130 -2.31 -13.11 7.16
N ASN A 131 -2.94 -13.45 6.02
CA ASN A 131 -2.28 -13.40 4.72
C ASN A 131 -1.89 -11.96 4.33
N MET A 132 -2.68 -10.95 4.73
CA MET A 132 -2.33 -9.55 4.55
C MET A 132 -1.07 -9.18 5.33
N ALA A 133 -0.98 -9.56 6.61
CA ALA A 133 0.20 -9.28 7.43
C ALA A 133 1.47 -9.90 6.82
N ILE A 134 1.38 -11.14 6.33
CA ILE A 134 2.48 -11.81 5.60
C ILE A 134 2.90 -11.00 4.37
N CYS A 135 1.93 -10.56 3.56
CA CYS A 135 2.21 -9.76 2.36
C CYS A 135 2.85 -8.41 2.69
N VAL A 136 2.38 -7.71 3.72
CA VAL A 136 2.96 -6.42 4.16
C VAL A 136 4.41 -6.63 4.62
N ALA A 137 4.69 -7.67 5.40
CA ALA A 137 6.05 -7.99 5.83
C ALA A 137 6.99 -8.32 4.65
N LEU A 138 6.50 -9.07 3.66
CA LEU A 138 7.21 -9.35 2.41
C LEU A 138 7.48 -8.08 1.61
N LEU A 139 6.49 -7.22 1.42
CA LEU A 139 6.62 -5.96 0.69
C LEU A 139 7.61 -5.01 1.37
N ASN A 140 7.62 -4.99 2.70
CA ASN A 140 8.59 -4.22 3.49
C ASN A 140 10.03 -4.73 3.26
N ARG A 141 10.23 -6.05 3.29
CA ARG A 141 11.53 -6.66 2.95
C ARG A 141 11.95 -6.35 1.52
N MET A 142 11.04 -6.46 0.55
CA MET A 142 11.30 -6.10 -0.86
C MET A 142 11.71 -4.63 -0.99
N THR A 143 11.08 -3.72 -0.24
CA THR A 143 11.40 -2.30 -0.23
C THR A 143 12.81 -2.05 0.32
N ALA A 144 13.15 -2.65 1.47
CA ALA A 144 14.47 -2.54 2.07
C ALA A 144 15.58 -3.14 1.18
N ILE A 145 15.34 -4.29 0.56
CA ILE A 145 16.29 -4.90 -0.37
C ILE A 145 16.41 -4.05 -1.64
N GLY A 146 15.31 -3.50 -2.16
CA GLY A 146 15.34 -2.57 -3.29
C GLY A 146 16.23 -1.37 -3.05
N GLU A 147 16.19 -0.79 -1.85
CA GLU A 147 17.09 0.27 -1.43
C GLU A 147 18.56 -0.18 -1.41
N LEU A 148 18.84 -1.38 -0.89
CA LEU A 148 20.19 -1.98 -0.92
C LEU A 148 20.70 -2.17 -2.34
N VAL A 149 19.85 -2.61 -3.28
CA VAL A 149 20.23 -2.77 -4.69
C VAL A 149 20.59 -1.41 -5.30
N VAL A 150 19.83 -0.35 -5.01
CA VAL A 150 20.14 1.02 -5.45
C VAL A 150 21.47 1.50 -4.88
N MET A 151 21.68 1.37 -3.57
CA MET A 151 22.92 1.82 -2.93
C MET A 151 24.15 1.07 -3.44
N ARG A 152 24.01 -0.19 -3.84
CA ARG A 152 25.12 -1.03 -4.34
C ARG A 152 25.28 -0.99 -5.86
N SER A 153 24.45 -0.21 -6.56
CA SER A 153 24.49 -0.15 -8.02
C SER A 153 25.57 0.79 -8.53
N SER A 154 26.19 0.40 -9.65
CA SER A 154 27.17 1.26 -10.34
C SER A 154 26.46 2.35 -11.15
N PRO A 155 27.11 3.52 -11.36
CA PRO A 155 26.58 4.54 -12.27
C PRO A 155 26.32 3.94 -13.66
N GLY A 156 25.08 4.09 -14.16
CA GLY A 156 24.66 3.56 -15.47
C GLY A 156 23.79 2.29 -15.42
N GLU A 157 23.71 1.61 -14.27
CA GLU A 157 22.78 0.50 -14.07
C GLU A 157 21.32 1.00 -14.05
N PRO A 158 20.35 0.28 -14.67
CA PRO A 158 18.95 0.72 -14.78
C PRO A 158 18.17 0.51 -13.47
N VAL A 159 18.75 0.89 -12.33
CA VAL A 159 18.20 0.56 -11.00
C VAL A 159 17.07 1.50 -10.59
N LEU A 160 17.00 2.70 -11.17
CA LEU A 160 15.83 3.58 -10.99
C LEU A 160 14.55 2.91 -11.51
N TYR A 161 14.65 2.21 -12.64
CA TYR A 161 13.51 1.48 -13.20
C TYR A 161 13.05 0.35 -12.26
N LEU A 162 13.98 -0.31 -11.55
CA LEU A 162 13.62 -1.29 -10.51
C LEU A 162 12.80 -0.65 -9.37
N VAL A 163 13.22 0.51 -8.88
CA VAL A 163 12.52 1.23 -7.80
C VAL A 163 11.12 1.64 -8.23
N GLU A 164 10.96 2.11 -9.47
CA GLU A 164 9.64 2.41 -10.04
C GLU A 164 8.74 1.18 -10.07
N ARG A 165 9.25 0.02 -10.51
CA ARG A 165 8.48 -1.22 -10.51
C ARG A 165 8.11 -1.71 -9.11
N LEU A 166 9.00 -1.57 -8.12
CA LEU A 166 8.67 -1.85 -6.72
C LEU A 166 7.56 -0.94 -6.20
N ARG A 167 7.62 0.34 -6.56
CA ARG A 167 6.59 1.33 -6.20
C ARG A 167 5.25 0.98 -6.84
N ASP A 168 5.24 0.57 -8.11
CA ASP A 168 4.02 0.13 -8.80
C ASP A 168 3.38 -1.09 -8.11
N VAL A 169 4.21 -2.05 -7.66
CA VAL A 169 3.73 -3.20 -6.87
C VAL A 169 3.12 -2.76 -5.54
N ALA A 170 3.78 -1.86 -4.80
CA ALA A 170 3.27 -1.36 -3.54
C ALA A 170 1.93 -0.62 -3.70
N ILE A 171 1.82 0.23 -4.72
CA ILE A 171 0.57 0.95 -5.04
C ILE A 171 -0.54 -0.04 -5.43
N ALA A 172 -0.23 -1.01 -6.30
CA ALA A 172 -1.21 -2.01 -6.70
C ALA A 172 -1.68 -2.85 -5.50
N TYR A 173 -0.77 -3.18 -4.58
CA TYR A 173 -1.11 -3.92 -3.38
C TYR A 173 -1.97 -3.09 -2.40
N PHE A 174 -1.66 -1.80 -2.22
CA PHE A 174 -2.49 -0.87 -1.45
C PHE A 174 -3.96 -0.90 -1.89
N TYR A 175 -4.21 -0.74 -3.20
CA TYR A 175 -5.57 -0.77 -3.74
C TYR A 175 -6.20 -2.17 -3.68
N THR A 176 -5.37 -3.21 -3.70
CA THR A 176 -5.88 -4.58 -3.50
C THR A 176 -6.35 -4.75 -2.06
N VAL A 177 -5.58 -4.31 -1.06
CA VAL A 177 -5.98 -4.35 0.36
C VAL A 177 -7.28 -3.57 0.59
N GLU A 178 -7.39 -2.38 0.01
CA GLU A 178 -8.61 -1.56 0.09
C GLU A 178 -9.84 -2.28 -0.49
N ALA A 179 -9.74 -2.78 -1.73
CA ALA A 179 -10.83 -3.50 -2.38
C ALA A 179 -11.18 -4.79 -1.62
N ALA A 180 -10.18 -5.46 -1.07
CA ALA A 180 -10.37 -6.69 -0.36
C ALA A 180 -11.13 -6.45 0.96
N GLN A 181 -10.83 -5.37 1.68
CA GLN A 181 -11.59 -4.93 2.87
C GLN A 181 -13.07 -4.72 2.56
N GLN A 182 -13.39 -4.14 1.40
CA GLN A 182 -14.77 -3.89 0.96
C GLN A 182 -15.48 -5.16 0.49
N ALA A 183 -14.73 -6.18 0.07
CA ALA A 183 -15.27 -7.45 -0.41
C ALA A 183 -15.47 -8.50 0.69
N ILE A 184 -15.04 -8.26 1.92
CA ILE A 184 -15.15 -9.23 3.03
C ILE A 184 -16.60 -9.62 3.26
N GLY A 185 -16.86 -10.93 3.31
CA GLY A 185 -18.19 -11.49 3.58
C GLY A 185 -19.19 -11.28 2.43
N THR A 186 -18.76 -10.71 1.31
CA THR A 186 -19.60 -10.57 0.12
C THR A 186 -19.62 -11.86 -0.70
N ARG A 187 -20.70 -12.05 -1.47
CA ARG A 187 -20.84 -13.19 -2.39
C ARG A 187 -19.99 -12.97 -3.63
N ILE A 188 -19.65 -14.05 -4.35
CA ILE A 188 -18.78 -14.00 -5.52
C ILE A 188 -19.34 -13.16 -6.69
N ASP A 189 -20.66 -13.05 -6.77
CA ASP A 189 -21.41 -12.27 -7.76
C ASP A 189 -21.53 -10.78 -7.39
N HIS A 190 -21.02 -10.38 -6.22
CA HIS A 190 -21.11 -9.00 -5.76
C HIS A 190 -20.10 -8.09 -6.49
N PRO A 191 -20.47 -6.84 -6.84
CA PRO A 191 -19.58 -5.90 -7.53
C PRO A 191 -18.23 -5.66 -6.82
N GLN A 192 -18.22 -5.70 -5.49
CA GLN A 192 -16.99 -5.56 -4.69
C GLN A 192 -15.98 -6.68 -4.94
N MET A 193 -16.47 -7.92 -5.15
CA MET A 193 -15.61 -9.03 -5.53
C MET A 193 -15.02 -8.82 -6.93
N ALA A 194 -15.80 -8.30 -7.88
CA ALA A 194 -15.29 -7.94 -9.20
C ALA A 194 -14.19 -6.86 -9.12
N THR A 195 -14.36 -5.85 -8.26
CA THR A 195 -13.33 -4.84 -7.99
C THR A 195 -12.07 -5.48 -7.40
N LEU A 196 -12.19 -6.37 -6.41
CA LEU A 196 -11.05 -7.10 -5.86
C LEU A 196 -10.30 -7.88 -6.94
N MET A 197 -11.00 -8.63 -7.80
CA MET A 197 -10.38 -9.41 -8.88
C MET A 197 -9.67 -8.50 -9.90
N GLN A 198 -10.24 -7.34 -10.21
CA GLN A 198 -9.59 -6.35 -11.05
C GLN A 198 -8.30 -5.83 -10.42
N ARG A 199 -8.31 -5.46 -9.12
CA ARG A 199 -7.12 -4.99 -8.40
C ARG A 199 -6.05 -6.08 -8.29
N ALA A 200 -6.44 -7.33 -8.03
CA ALA A 200 -5.55 -8.48 -8.03
C ALA A 200 -4.87 -8.70 -9.39
N THR A 201 -5.60 -8.49 -10.49
CA THR A 201 -5.05 -8.57 -11.85
C THR A 201 -4.03 -7.46 -12.11
N THR A 202 -4.30 -6.23 -11.66
CA THR A 202 -3.33 -5.13 -11.71
C THR A 202 -2.07 -5.46 -10.92
N LEU A 203 -2.22 -6.02 -9.71
CA LEU A 203 -1.09 -6.47 -8.88
C LEU A 203 -0.25 -7.54 -9.58
N ALA A 204 -0.88 -8.55 -10.18
CA ALA A 204 -0.19 -9.59 -10.94
C ALA A 204 0.59 -9.01 -12.14
N THR A 205 0.03 -8.00 -12.79
CA THR A 205 0.70 -7.28 -13.90
C THR A 205 1.93 -6.53 -13.41
N ALA A 206 1.81 -5.78 -12.31
CA ALA A 206 2.93 -5.07 -11.69
C ALA A 206 4.06 -6.03 -11.26
N LEU A 207 3.71 -7.14 -10.61
CA LEU A 207 4.66 -8.20 -10.21
C LEU A 207 5.34 -8.84 -11.42
N THR A 208 4.60 -9.10 -12.49
CA THR A 208 5.18 -9.62 -13.73
C THR A 208 6.19 -8.65 -14.32
N SER A 209 5.89 -7.35 -14.31
CA SER A 209 6.81 -6.30 -14.77
C SER A 209 8.08 -6.25 -13.90
N LEU A 210 7.94 -6.22 -12.57
CA LEU A 210 9.06 -6.29 -11.63
C LEU A 210 9.95 -7.51 -11.89
N MET A 211 9.35 -8.68 -12.01
CA MET A 211 10.08 -9.94 -12.25
C MET A 211 10.78 -9.96 -13.61
N ARG A 212 10.28 -9.24 -14.62
CA ARG A 212 10.98 -9.07 -15.91
C ARG A 212 12.18 -8.13 -15.76
N THR A 213 12.03 -7.02 -15.02
CA THR A 213 13.13 -6.09 -14.73
C THR A 213 14.27 -6.79 -13.99
N LEU A 214 13.97 -7.54 -12.94
CA LEU A 214 14.98 -8.28 -12.18
C LEU A 214 15.76 -9.29 -13.04
N ARG A 215 15.08 -9.92 -14.01
CA ARG A 215 15.73 -10.83 -14.98
C ARG A 215 16.61 -10.09 -15.97
N ALA A 216 16.18 -8.94 -16.47
CA ALA A 216 16.98 -8.12 -17.39
C ALA A 216 18.30 -7.64 -16.74
N MET A 217 18.27 -7.36 -15.43
CA MET A 217 19.46 -7.02 -14.63
C MET A 217 20.37 -8.23 -14.33
N SER A 218 20.07 -9.42 -14.85
CA SER A 218 20.84 -10.65 -14.64
C SER A 218 21.52 -11.17 -15.91
N GLY A 219 21.41 -10.43 -17.02
CA GLY A 219 21.82 -10.88 -18.36
C GLY A 219 23.11 -10.27 -18.89
N VAL A 220 24.08 -9.93 -18.03
CA VAL A 220 25.46 -9.56 -18.44
C VAL A 220 26.44 -10.50 -17.77
#